data_AF-A0A7C4IJ61-F1
#
_entry.id   AF-A0A7C4IJ61-F1
#
_cell.length_a   1.000
_cell.length_b   1.000
_cell.length_c   1.000
_cell.angle_alpha   90.00
_cell.angle_beta   90.00
_cell.angle_gamma   90.00
#
_symmetry.space_group_name_H-M   'P 1'
#
loop_
_entity.id
_entity.type
_entity.pdbx_description
1 polymer ?
#
loop_
_entity_poly.entity_id
_entity_poly.type
_entity_poly.pdbx_seq_one_letter_code
_entity_poly.pdbx_strand_id
1 'polypeptide(L)'
;MWRAVVAILLLTAMADFGEPSRAAWGQSTLPATAPAAPSAGRPAVVIPLHGPINAYTFKQLKIRFDQARRLGAEVVILEMDTPGGTVDASIAIAEYLRGIKDLRTIAFVKRQAYSGGTIVGVAAHEIHMAPDAVIGLAAPIILGPNGLQPLPDTERAKAAGGILDDLNRSARLRGYPYALLEAMVIVGRTVYWVENDQGERKFVSEKQYDQLRQEGWRPVEGVPAPIDAADTLLTVSTDLAIKLGLARGAAESVEDLARQQNLRILQRIESTAGEKIIDFLNGDVARGVLLMVFFTSLYLAFKTPGMGAPEAAIVVALGVLLGVPAMTGHAQWWEILLVLAGLVFLALEVFVTPGFGVLGFSGLIMIVLGLLLTFAPMPVPGMPQFGPILETTWQGIQRGLVVLVAAMLASLLLALWLRRYLPKMPYFNRLILTTAVGTSPEAVAAGDVMATPWPPVGARGEAATDLKPGGSAQFTDLTGESRIISVVSDSGFVPRGTAVVVRQVSGSHVVVRPVKG
;
A
#
# COMPACT_ATOMS: atom_id res chain seq x y z
N MET A 1 -62.43 -12.56 -24.45
CA MET A 1 -61.85 -11.41 -25.19
C MET A 1 -60.35 -11.44 -24.92
N TRP A 2 -59.48 -11.91 -25.79
CA TRP A 2 -59.12 -11.28 -27.06
C TRP A 2 -58.45 -12.33 -27.99
N ARG A 3 -59.17 -13.41 -28.34
CA ARG A 3 -58.73 -14.37 -29.38
C ARG A 3 -59.03 -13.83 -30.81
N ALA A 4 -58.88 -12.53 -31.03
CA ALA A 4 -59.41 -11.85 -32.23
C ALA A 4 -58.53 -10.72 -32.79
N VAL A 5 -57.21 -10.72 -32.55
CA VAL A 5 -56.28 -9.75 -33.18
C VAL A 5 -55.17 -10.42 -34.01
N VAL A 6 -55.12 -11.75 -34.05
CA VAL A 6 -54.16 -12.51 -34.89
C VAL A 6 -54.71 -12.80 -36.30
N ALA A 7 -55.89 -12.27 -36.65
CA ALA A 7 -56.60 -12.61 -37.91
C ALA A 7 -56.63 -11.48 -38.95
N ILE A 8 -55.84 -10.41 -38.78
CA ILE A 8 -55.74 -9.30 -39.75
C ILE A 8 -54.26 -9.05 -40.01
N LEU A 9 -53.68 -9.81 -40.96
CA LEU A 9 -52.51 -9.47 -41.80
C LEU A 9 -52.00 -10.72 -42.57
N LEU A 10 -52.92 -11.62 -42.96
CA LEU A 10 -52.61 -12.78 -43.82
C LEU A 10 -53.52 -12.88 -45.05
N LEU A 11 -54.12 -11.77 -45.49
CA LEU A 11 -55.09 -11.74 -46.59
C LEU A 11 -55.01 -10.45 -47.41
N THR A 12 -53.81 -10.09 -47.85
CA THR A 12 -53.60 -9.20 -49.01
C THR A 12 -52.57 -9.85 -49.93
N ALA A 13 -52.96 -10.97 -50.51
CA ALA A 13 -52.39 -11.50 -51.73
C ALA A 13 -53.56 -11.78 -52.68
N MET A 14 -53.34 -11.46 -53.96
CA MET A 14 -54.21 -11.70 -55.13
C MET A 14 -55.02 -10.48 -55.61
N ALA A 15 -54.34 -9.57 -56.31
CA ALA A 15 -54.85 -8.94 -57.52
C ALA A 15 -53.69 -8.24 -58.25
N ASP A 16 -52.86 -9.01 -58.96
CA ASP A 16 -52.34 -8.54 -60.25
C ASP A 16 -51.80 -9.71 -61.06
N PHE A 17 -52.58 -10.14 -62.06
CA PHE A 17 -52.14 -11.04 -63.13
C PHE A 17 -52.07 -10.19 -64.40
N GLY A 18 -50.85 -9.81 -64.77
CA GLY A 18 -50.50 -9.25 -66.08
C GLY A 18 -49.44 -10.13 -66.73
N GLU A 19 -49.75 -10.65 -67.92
CA GLU A 19 -49.01 -11.66 -68.70
C GLU A 19 -47.63 -11.22 -69.25
N PRO A 20 -46.81 -12.16 -69.78
CA PRO A 20 -45.36 -12.11 -69.76
C PRO A 20 -44.73 -11.49 -71.02
N SER A 21 -43.55 -10.87 -70.90
CA SER A 21 -42.73 -10.59 -72.08
C SER A 21 -41.21 -10.69 -71.84
N ARG A 22 -40.64 -11.66 -72.57
CA ARG A 22 -39.32 -11.70 -73.24
C ARG A 22 -38.05 -11.47 -72.41
N ALA A 23 -37.32 -12.57 -72.30
CA ALA A 23 -35.88 -12.62 -72.06
C ALA A 23 -35.12 -11.64 -72.98
N ALA A 24 -34.36 -10.73 -72.36
CA ALA A 24 -33.25 -10.04 -72.99
C ALA A 24 -31.97 -10.55 -72.33
N TRP A 25 -31.20 -11.33 -73.09
CA TRP A 25 -29.81 -11.64 -72.75
C TRP A 25 -28.99 -10.38 -73.00
N GLY A 26 -28.30 -9.87 -71.97
CA GLY A 26 -27.27 -8.84 -72.17
C GLY A 26 -27.04 -7.92 -70.98
N GLN A 27 -26.09 -8.30 -70.12
CA GLN A 27 -24.83 -7.57 -69.84
C GLN A 27 -24.25 -8.11 -68.53
N SER A 28 -23.14 -8.84 -68.66
CA SER A 28 -22.28 -9.20 -67.53
C SER A 28 -21.63 -7.93 -66.99
N THR A 29 -22.28 -7.29 -66.00
CA THR A 29 -21.58 -6.33 -65.15
C THR A 29 -20.68 -7.15 -64.22
N LEU A 30 -19.37 -7.10 -64.46
CA LEU A 30 -18.36 -7.60 -63.52
C LEU A 30 -18.70 -7.08 -62.12
N PRO A 31 -18.63 -7.91 -61.05
CA PRO A 31 -18.87 -7.42 -59.71
C PRO A 31 -17.84 -6.32 -59.43
N ALA A 32 -18.33 -5.11 -59.19
CA ALA A 32 -17.51 -4.03 -58.66
C ALA A 32 -16.85 -4.55 -57.38
N THR A 33 -15.52 -4.54 -57.34
CA THR A 33 -14.74 -4.86 -56.16
C THR A 33 -15.28 -4.03 -55.01
N ALA A 34 -15.96 -4.69 -54.07
CA ALA A 34 -16.34 -4.04 -52.82
C ALA A 34 -15.06 -3.45 -52.20
N PRO A 35 -15.06 -2.16 -51.80
CA PRO A 35 -13.90 -1.59 -51.15
C PRO A 35 -13.51 -2.47 -49.97
N ALA A 36 -12.23 -2.88 -49.93
CA ALA A 36 -11.70 -3.69 -48.84
C ALA A 36 -12.12 -3.04 -47.52
N ALA A 37 -12.74 -3.83 -46.62
CA ALA A 37 -13.03 -3.37 -45.27
C ALA A 37 -11.73 -2.77 -44.69
N PRO A 38 -11.79 -1.58 -44.06
CA PRO A 38 -10.59 -0.96 -43.50
C PRO A 38 -9.90 -1.98 -42.62
N SER A 39 -8.59 -2.20 -42.84
CA SER A 39 -7.82 -3.19 -42.09
C SER A 39 -8.07 -2.94 -40.60
N ALA A 40 -8.72 -3.87 -39.91
CA ALA A 40 -8.95 -3.71 -38.48
C ALA A 40 -7.56 -3.60 -37.82
N GLY A 41 -7.27 -2.45 -37.22
CA GLY A 41 -5.95 -2.18 -36.62
C GLY A 41 -5.52 -3.30 -35.67
N ARG A 42 -4.20 -3.45 -35.47
CA ARG A 42 -3.67 -4.56 -34.66
C ARG A 42 -4.24 -4.51 -33.25
N PRO A 43 -4.71 -5.65 -32.70
CA PRO A 43 -5.34 -5.67 -31.39
C PRO A 43 -4.34 -5.26 -30.31
N ALA A 44 -4.67 -4.21 -29.57
CA ALA A 44 -3.81 -3.65 -28.53
C ALA A 44 -4.52 -3.64 -27.18
N VAL A 45 -3.77 -3.80 -26.10
CA VAL A 45 -4.24 -3.62 -24.73
C VAL A 45 -3.41 -2.57 -24.04
N VAL A 46 -4.05 -1.73 -23.24
CA VAL A 46 -3.40 -0.68 -22.46
C VAL A 46 -3.24 -1.17 -21.03
N ILE A 47 -2.01 -1.14 -20.52
CA ILE A 47 -1.70 -1.49 -19.13
C ILE A 47 -1.06 -0.27 -18.46
N PRO A 48 -1.72 0.34 -17.47
CA PRO A 48 -1.13 1.44 -16.70
C PRO A 48 0.01 0.95 -15.79
N LEU A 49 1.12 1.67 -15.81
CA LEU A 49 2.24 1.57 -14.87
C LEU A 49 2.43 2.95 -14.23
N HIS A 50 1.60 3.21 -13.21
CA HIS A 50 1.57 4.49 -12.50
C HIS A 50 2.13 4.35 -11.09
N GLY A 51 2.79 5.40 -10.59
CA GLY A 51 3.32 5.45 -9.24
C GLY A 51 4.58 4.59 -9.04
N PRO A 52 4.95 4.29 -7.78
CA PRO A 52 6.19 3.58 -7.47
C PRO A 52 6.25 2.15 -8.01
N ILE A 53 7.42 1.74 -8.49
CA ILE A 53 7.70 0.38 -8.94
C ILE A 53 8.22 -0.47 -7.76
N ASN A 54 7.55 -1.58 -7.45
CA ASN A 54 7.98 -2.54 -6.43
C ASN A 54 7.66 -3.98 -6.85
N ALA A 55 7.98 -4.96 -5.99
CA ALA A 55 7.75 -6.38 -6.29
C ALA A 55 6.26 -6.72 -6.53
N TYR A 56 5.35 -6.02 -5.85
CA TYR A 56 3.92 -6.16 -6.05
C TYR A 56 3.49 -5.62 -7.43
N THR A 57 3.98 -4.45 -7.82
CA THR A 57 3.78 -3.87 -9.17
C THR A 57 4.19 -4.87 -10.25
N PHE A 58 5.35 -5.52 -10.11
CA PHE A 58 5.80 -6.53 -11.05
C PHE A 58 4.87 -7.76 -11.11
N LYS A 59 4.42 -8.26 -9.94
CA LYS A 59 3.48 -9.39 -9.88
C LYS A 59 2.16 -9.05 -10.59
N GLN A 60 1.60 -7.87 -10.35
CA GLN A 60 0.37 -7.43 -11.01
C GLN A 60 0.57 -7.22 -12.50
N LEU A 61 1.71 -6.65 -12.90
CA LEU A 61 2.03 -6.47 -14.31
C LEU A 61 1.97 -7.81 -15.07
N LYS A 62 2.58 -8.87 -14.53
CA LYS A 62 2.51 -10.21 -15.15
C LYS A 62 1.07 -10.71 -15.32
N ILE A 63 0.24 -10.57 -14.28
CA ILE A 63 -1.18 -10.96 -14.34
C ILE A 63 -1.91 -10.21 -15.46
N ARG A 64 -1.66 -8.91 -15.62
CA ARG A 64 -2.29 -8.08 -16.66
C ARG A 64 -1.78 -8.43 -18.06
N PHE A 65 -0.49 -8.77 -18.21
CA PHE A 65 0.04 -9.29 -19.47
C PHE A 65 -0.62 -10.61 -19.86
N ASP A 66 -0.84 -11.53 -18.92
CA ASP A 66 -1.56 -12.78 -19.20
C ASP A 66 -3.03 -12.53 -19.56
N GLN A 67 -3.65 -11.53 -18.96
CA GLN A 67 -4.98 -11.09 -19.37
C GLN A 67 -4.97 -10.47 -20.78
N ALA A 68 -3.96 -9.67 -21.13
CA ALA A 68 -3.80 -9.14 -22.48
C ALA A 68 -3.69 -10.26 -23.53
N ARG A 69 -2.94 -11.33 -23.23
CA ARG A 69 -2.87 -12.55 -24.07
C ARG A 69 -4.23 -13.21 -24.23
N ARG A 70 -4.99 -13.38 -23.14
CA ARG A 70 -6.34 -13.96 -23.19
C ARG A 70 -7.33 -13.15 -24.02
N LEU A 71 -7.12 -11.84 -24.12
CA LEU A 71 -7.92 -10.94 -24.97
C LEU A 71 -7.52 -11.00 -26.45
N GLY A 72 -6.45 -11.71 -26.80
CA GLY A 72 -5.92 -11.77 -28.17
C GLY A 72 -5.18 -10.50 -28.57
N ALA A 73 -4.59 -9.78 -27.61
CA ALA A 73 -3.72 -8.64 -27.92
C ALA A 73 -2.45 -9.11 -28.64
N GLU A 74 -2.01 -8.35 -29.63
CA GLU A 74 -0.68 -8.46 -30.26
C GLU A 74 0.26 -7.36 -29.77
N VAL A 75 -0.30 -6.25 -29.26
CA VAL A 75 0.43 -5.09 -28.78
C VAL A 75 0.00 -4.77 -27.35
N VAL A 76 0.97 -4.50 -26.48
CA VAL A 76 0.73 -3.95 -25.15
C VAL A 76 1.29 -2.53 -25.12
N ILE A 77 0.43 -1.56 -24.88
CA ILE A 77 0.83 -0.19 -24.57
C ILE A 77 0.95 -0.09 -23.06
N LEU A 78 2.19 0.03 -22.57
CA LEU A 78 2.50 0.31 -21.18
C LEU A 78 2.42 1.82 -20.98
N GLU A 79 1.31 2.32 -20.43
CA GLU A 79 1.14 3.74 -20.13
C GLU A 79 1.91 4.06 -18.84
N MET A 80 3.00 4.81 -18.96
CA MET A 80 3.96 5.06 -17.89
C MET A 80 3.81 6.46 -17.31
N ASP A 81 3.68 6.49 -15.98
CA ASP A 81 3.70 7.71 -15.18
C ASP A 81 4.26 7.37 -13.80
N THR A 82 5.59 7.29 -13.72
CA THR A 82 6.29 6.72 -12.57
C THR A 82 7.50 7.56 -12.16
N PRO A 83 7.67 7.84 -10.86
CA PRO A 83 8.90 8.41 -10.32
C PRO A 83 10.03 7.38 -10.22
N GLY A 84 9.79 6.11 -10.59
CA GLY A 84 10.70 4.99 -10.40
C GLY A 84 10.30 4.13 -9.20
N GLY A 85 11.26 3.47 -8.57
CA GLY A 85 10.99 2.53 -7.49
C GLY A 85 12.20 1.69 -7.13
N THR A 86 12.00 0.45 -6.68
CA THR A 86 13.11 -0.43 -6.34
C THR A 86 13.86 -0.87 -7.59
N VAL A 87 15.19 -0.89 -7.51
CA VAL A 87 16.07 -1.29 -8.63
C VAL A 87 15.74 -2.71 -9.06
N ASP A 88 15.63 -3.65 -8.11
CA ASP A 88 15.33 -5.06 -8.38
C ASP A 88 14.03 -5.27 -9.15
N ALA A 89 12.94 -4.61 -8.73
CA ALA A 89 11.66 -4.75 -9.43
C ALA A 89 11.71 -4.12 -10.83
N SER A 90 12.44 -3.01 -10.99
CA SER A 90 12.60 -2.33 -12.27
C SER A 90 13.39 -3.19 -13.26
N ILE A 91 14.50 -3.79 -12.82
CA ILE A 91 15.29 -4.74 -13.62
C ILE A 91 14.48 -6.00 -13.92
N ALA A 92 13.74 -6.56 -12.94
CA ALA A 92 12.91 -7.74 -13.17
C ALA A 92 11.79 -7.50 -14.20
N ILE A 93 11.18 -6.30 -14.18
CA ILE A 93 10.23 -5.89 -15.23
C ILE A 93 10.95 -5.76 -16.57
N ALA A 94 12.10 -5.12 -16.63
CA ALA A 94 12.87 -4.96 -17.86
C ALA A 94 13.28 -6.32 -18.47
N GLU A 95 13.75 -7.25 -17.65
CA GLU A 95 14.02 -8.64 -18.03
C GLU A 95 12.79 -9.35 -18.57
N TYR A 96 11.65 -9.22 -17.88
CA TYR A 96 10.39 -9.76 -18.34
C TYR A 96 10.00 -9.19 -19.71
N LEU A 97 10.06 -7.86 -19.90
CA LEU A 97 9.73 -7.21 -21.17
C LEU A 97 10.62 -7.64 -22.33
N ARG A 98 11.92 -7.85 -22.10
CA ARG A 98 12.86 -8.37 -23.12
C ARG A 98 12.62 -9.84 -23.44
N GLY A 99 12.14 -10.61 -22.47
CA GLY A 99 11.80 -12.02 -22.59
C GLY A 99 10.54 -12.28 -23.42
N ILE A 100 9.62 -11.31 -23.51
CA ILE A 100 8.40 -11.40 -24.31
C ILE A 100 8.75 -11.50 -25.81
N LYS A 101 8.20 -12.52 -26.47
CA LYS A 101 8.36 -12.76 -27.92
C LYS A 101 7.04 -12.71 -28.69
N ASP A 102 5.93 -12.86 -27.99
CA ASP A 102 4.57 -12.98 -28.52
C ASP A 102 3.83 -11.64 -28.60
N LEU A 103 4.29 -10.60 -27.89
CA LEU A 103 3.67 -9.28 -27.85
C LEU A 103 4.68 -8.18 -28.20
N ARG A 104 4.27 -7.20 -29.02
CA ARG A 104 5.00 -5.92 -29.16
C ARG A 104 4.68 -5.03 -27.97
N THR A 105 5.70 -4.55 -27.26
CA THR A 105 5.52 -3.68 -26.09
C THR A 105 5.90 -2.25 -26.41
N ILE A 106 4.99 -1.30 -26.20
CA ILE A 106 5.21 0.13 -26.40
C ILE A 106 5.19 0.81 -25.05
N ALA A 107 6.29 1.45 -24.66
CA ALA A 107 6.31 2.33 -23.49
C ALA A 107 5.77 3.70 -23.90
N PHE A 108 4.56 4.04 -23.45
CA PHE A 108 4.01 5.37 -23.65
C PHE A 108 4.21 6.21 -22.38
N VAL A 109 5.19 7.11 -22.39
CA VAL A 109 5.46 8.01 -21.25
C VAL A 109 4.45 9.15 -21.27
N LYS A 110 3.45 9.06 -20.40
CA LYS A 110 2.37 10.05 -20.31
C LYS A 110 2.80 11.36 -19.68
N ARG A 111 3.66 11.28 -18.67
CA ARG A 111 4.15 12.44 -17.91
C ARG A 111 5.60 12.26 -17.51
N GLN A 112 5.92 11.15 -16.86
CA GLN A 112 7.29 10.90 -16.41
C GLN A 112 7.63 9.41 -16.38
N ALA A 113 8.88 9.11 -16.71
CA ALA A 113 9.52 7.82 -16.51
C ALA A 113 10.91 8.09 -15.91
N TYR A 114 10.95 8.32 -14.60
CA TYR A 114 12.21 8.55 -13.87
C TYR A 114 12.76 7.27 -13.26
N SER A 115 14.07 7.23 -13.02
CA SER A 115 14.70 6.16 -12.26
C SER A 115 14.37 4.76 -12.82
N GLY A 116 13.75 3.90 -12.02
CA GLY A 116 13.23 2.60 -12.46
C GLY A 116 12.32 2.65 -13.69
N GLY A 117 11.60 3.76 -13.90
CA GLY A 117 10.81 4.01 -15.10
C GLY A 117 11.65 4.08 -16.38
N THR A 118 12.84 4.67 -16.32
CA THR A 118 13.78 4.68 -17.46
C THR A 118 14.22 3.26 -17.81
N ILE A 119 14.58 2.46 -16.79
CA ILE A 119 14.99 1.06 -16.95
C ILE A 119 13.88 0.25 -17.65
N VAL A 120 12.63 0.40 -17.18
CA VAL A 120 11.48 -0.29 -17.76
C VAL A 120 11.15 0.21 -19.18
N GLY A 121 11.18 1.53 -19.39
CA GLY A 121 10.84 2.14 -20.68
C GLY A 121 11.79 1.70 -21.79
N VAL A 122 13.09 1.72 -21.52
CA VAL A 122 14.15 1.33 -22.48
C VAL A 122 14.10 -0.18 -22.80
N ALA A 123 13.54 -1.00 -21.92
CA ALA A 123 13.39 -2.44 -22.17
C ALA A 123 12.22 -2.78 -23.11
N ALA A 124 11.24 -1.89 -23.25
CA ALA A 124 10.15 -2.03 -24.21
C ALA A 124 10.68 -2.06 -25.66
N HIS A 125 9.84 -2.48 -26.63
CA HIS A 125 10.26 -2.51 -28.03
C HIS A 125 10.49 -1.10 -28.58
N GLU A 126 9.72 -0.13 -28.09
CA GLU A 126 9.88 1.27 -28.42
C GLU A 126 9.28 2.17 -27.34
N ILE A 127 9.68 3.45 -27.37
CA ILE A 127 9.18 4.50 -26.49
C ILE A 127 8.45 5.54 -27.34
N HIS A 128 7.25 5.92 -26.90
CA HIS A 128 6.53 7.12 -27.34
C HIS A 128 6.28 7.99 -26.11
N MET A 129 6.21 9.31 -26.30
CA MET A 129 6.09 10.25 -25.18
C MET A 129 4.99 11.27 -25.45
N ALA A 130 4.28 11.70 -24.41
CA ALA A 130 3.40 12.87 -24.51
C ALA A 130 4.23 14.16 -24.67
N PRO A 131 3.70 15.25 -25.26
CA PRO A 131 4.49 16.45 -25.56
C PRO A 131 5.31 16.99 -24.37
N ASP A 132 4.73 17.03 -23.17
CA ASP A 132 5.38 17.56 -21.96
C ASP A 132 5.99 16.46 -21.07
N ALA A 133 6.16 15.26 -21.61
CA ALA A 133 6.69 14.14 -20.86
C ALA A 133 8.22 14.14 -20.74
N VAL A 134 8.71 13.44 -19.72
CA VAL A 134 10.13 13.40 -19.38
C VAL A 134 10.60 11.98 -19.08
N ILE A 135 11.81 11.63 -19.52
CA ILE A 135 12.48 10.36 -19.22
C ILE A 135 13.94 10.61 -18.79
N GLY A 136 14.46 9.82 -17.84
CA GLY A 136 15.86 9.94 -17.37
C GLY A 136 16.02 9.77 -15.86
N LEU A 137 16.98 10.47 -15.26
CA LEU A 137 17.27 10.45 -13.80
C LEU A 137 17.36 9.04 -13.21
N ALA A 138 18.23 8.21 -13.78
CA ALA A 138 18.40 6.80 -13.46
C ALA A 138 19.51 6.49 -12.45
N ALA A 139 20.14 7.51 -11.84
CA ALA A 139 21.11 7.28 -10.79
C ALA A 139 20.47 6.63 -9.55
N PRO A 140 21.16 5.69 -8.88
CA PRO A 140 20.68 5.13 -7.64
C PRO A 140 20.72 6.22 -6.55
N ILE A 141 19.62 6.33 -5.82
CA ILE A 141 19.45 7.25 -4.70
C ILE A 141 18.93 6.49 -3.49
N ILE A 142 19.09 7.11 -2.32
CA ILE A 142 18.56 6.61 -1.06
C ILE A 142 17.67 7.70 -0.45
N LEU A 143 16.65 7.30 0.30
CA LEU A 143 15.79 8.26 0.98
C LEU A 143 16.33 8.46 2.42
N GLY A 144 17.10 9.51 2.60
CA GLY A 144 17.70 9.89 3.88
C GLY A 144 16.73 10.65 4.81
N PRO A 145 17.19 11.02 6.02
CA PRO A 145 16.42 11.81 6.98
C PRO A 145 15.91 13.15 6.43
N ASN A 146 16.66 13.75 5.50
CA ASN A 146 16.34 15.04 4.87
C ASN A 146 15.71 14.89 3.47
N GLY A 147 15.12 13.73 3.16
CA GLY A 147 14.59 13.43 1.83
C GLY A 147 15.57 12.67 0.94
N LEU A 148 15.37 12.75 -0.37
CA LEU A 148 16.17 12.02 -1.36
C LEU A 148 17.63 12.49 -1.33
N GLN A 149 18.57 11.55 -1.24
CA GLN A 149 20.01 11.81 -1.15
C GLN A 149 20.79 10.86 -2.07
N PRO A 150 21.94 11.30 -2.59
CA PRO A 150 22.83 10.42 -3.35
C PRO A 150 23.48 9.37 -2.45
N LEU A 151 23.78 8.19 -3.00
CA LEU A 151 24.65 7.22 -2.32
C LEU A 151 26.09 7.75 -2.20
N PRO A 152 26.84 7.34 -1.16
CA PRO A 152 28.28 7.52 -1.12
C PRO A 152 28.97 6.97 -2.39
N ASP A 153 30.04 7.61 -2.84
CA ASP A 153 30.66 7.36 -4.17
C ASP A 153 30.94 5.88 -4.47
N THR A 154 31.51 5.15 -3.50
CA THR A 154 31.86 3.74 -3.68
C THR A 154 30.62 2.85 -3.80
N GLU A 155 29.58 3.10 -3.00
CA GLU A 155 28.32 2.34 -3.06
C GLU A 155 27.52 2.70 -4.30
N ARG A 156 27.51 3.98 -4.68
CA ARG A 156 26.89 4.48 -5.91
C ARG A 156 27.49 3.81 -7.14
N ALA A 157 28.82 3.71 -7.22
CA ALA A 157 29.50 3.03 -8.33
C ALA A 157 29.12 1.54 -8.41
N LYS A 158 29.03 0.84 -7.27
CA LYS A 158 28.60 -0.57 -7.22
C LYS A 158 27.13 -0.74 -7.63
N ALA A 159 26.23 0.07 -7.07
CA ALA A 159 24.81 0.02 -7.35
C ALA A 159 24.48 0.41 -8.81
N ALA A 160 25.20 1.40 -9.36
CA ALA A 160 25.07 1.81 -10.75
C ALA A 160 25.50 0.70 -11.73
N GLY A 161 26.46 -0.15 -11.37
CA GLY A 161 26.95 -1.22 -12.24
C GLY A 161 25.82 -2.14 -12.74
N GLY A 162 24.95 -2.61 -11.85
CA GLY A 162 23.82 -3.47 -12.22
C GLY A 162 22.79 -2.76 -13.12
N ILE A 163 22.57 -1.46 -12.88
CA ILE A 163 21.66 -0.63 -13.70
C ILE A 163 22.25 -0.44 -15.10
N LEU A 164 23.54 -0.11 -15.19
CA LEU A 164 24.25 0.10 -16.44
C LEU A 164 24.29 -1.18 -17.29
N ASP A 165 24.52 -2.33 -16.68
CA ASP A 165 24.50 -3.63 -17.36
C ASP A 165 23.12 -3.92 -17.97
N ASP A 166 22.04 -3.64 -17.24
CA ASP A 166 20.67 -3.79 -17.73
C ASP A 166 20.36 -2.84 -18.88
N LEU A 167 20.70 -1.55 -18.73
CA LEU A 167 20.50 -0.53 -19.75
C LEU A 167 21.30 -0.82 -21.01
N ASN A 168 22.55 -1.28 -20.90
CA ASN A 168 23.37 -1.69 -22.04
C ASN A 168 22.72 -2.86 -22.80
N ARG A 169 22.20 -3.86 -22.07
CA ARG A 169 21.49 -5.00 -22.67
C ARG A 169 20.25 -4.53 -23.43
N SER A 170 19.43 -3.66 -22.82
CA SER A 170 18.26 -3.08 -23.47
C SER A 170 18.63 -2.23 -24.69
N ALA A 171 19.66 -1.39 -24.57
CA ALA A 171 20.16 -0.54 -25.63
C ALA A 171 20.59 -1.35 -26.86
N ARG A 172 21.36 -2.42 -26.67
CA ARG A 172 21.80 -3.31 -27.76
C ARG A 172 20.63 -4.01 -28.45
N LEU A 173 19.63 -4.45 -27.68
CA LEU A 173 18.47 -5.15 -28.23
C LEU A 173 17.48 -4.23 -28.95
N ARG A 174 17.41 -2.96 -28.56
CA ARG A 174 16.41 -2.00 -29.07
C ARG A 174 16.99 -0.89 -29.95
N GLY A 175 18.31 -0.78 -30.01
CA GLY A 175 19.03 0.23 -30.79
C GLY A 175 19.07 1.61 -30.13
N TYR A 176 19.05 1.69 -28.80
CA TYR A 176 19.15 2.97 -28.10
C TYR A 176 20.61 3.43 -27.91
N PRO A 177 20.89 4.74 -27.93
CA PRO A 177 22.25 5.24 -27.72
C PRO A 177 22.68 5.04 -26.27
N TYR A 178 23.58 4.09 -26.03
CA TYR A 178 24.02 3.75 -24.67
C TYR A 178 24.69 4.93 -23.93
N ALA A 179 25.39 5.82 -24.63
CA ALA A 179 26.01 6.99 -24.02
C ALA A 179 25.00 7.89 -23.29
N LEU A 180 23.78 8.04 -23.83
CA LEU A 180 22.72 8.81 -23.20
C LEU A 180 22.20 8.10 -21.94
N LEU A 181 22.03 6.78 -22.02
CA LEU A 181 21.58 5.97 -20.89
C LEU A 181 22.62 5.95 -19.76
N GLU A 182 23.91 5.92 -20.09
CA GLU A 182 24.99 6.05 -19.12
C GLU A 182 24.93 7.41 -18.41
N ALA A 183 24.71 8.49 -19.15
CA ALA A 183 24.56 9.84 -18.59
C ALA A 183 23.31 10.03 -17.72
N MET A 184 22.28 9.19 -17.91
CA MET A 184 21.12 9.16 -17.01
C MET A 184 21.47 8.55 -15.64
N VAL A 185 22.55 7.74 -15.53
CA VAL A 185 22.90 7.00 -14.31
C VAL A 185 24.12 7.59 -13.59
N ILE A 186 25.13 8.03 -14.34
CA ILE A 186 26.41 8.48 -13.79
C ILE A 186 26.50 10.00 -13.87
N VAL A 187 26.55 10.64 -12.70
CA VAL A 187 26.84 12.08 -12.57
C VAL A 187 28.26 12.36 -13.11
N GLY A 188 28.45 13.46 -13.84
CA GLY A 188 29.75 13.80 -14.43
C GLY A 188 29.97 13.27 -15.85
N ARG A 189 28.97 12.60 -16.44
CA ARG A 189 29.07 12.10 -17.82
C ARG A 189 28.50 13.12 -18.81
N THR A 190 29.36 14.00 -19.27
CA THR A 190 29.05 14.93 -20.38
C THR A 190 28.96 14.17 -21.70
N VAL A 191 27.84 14.33 -22.42
CA VAL A 191 27.62 13.74 -23.75
C VAL A 191 27.40 14.82 -24.79
N TYR A 192 28.10 14.70 -25.91
CA TYR A 192 27.92 15.53 -27.09
C TYR A 192 27.36 14.68 -28.24
N TRP A 193 26.48 15.27 -29.05
CA TRP A 193 26.08 14.70 -30.33
C TRP A 193 26.74 15.49 -31.44
N VAL A 194 27.61 14.84 -32.20
CA VAL A 194 28.45 15.47 -33.21
C VAL A 194 28.18 14.90 -34.60
N GLU A 195 28.39 15.75 -35.61
CA GLU A 195 28.37 15.39 -37.01
C GLU A 195 29.65 15.85 -37.73
N ASN A 196 30.06 15.10 -38.75
CA ASN A 196 31.10 15.51 -39.69
C ASN A 196 30.49 16.02 -41.01
N ASP A 197 31.34 16.52 -41.92
CA ASP A 197 30.91 17.00 -43.23
C ASP A 197 30.35 15.91 -44.15
N GLN A 198 30.59 14.63 -43.84
CA GLN A 198 30.00 13.48 -44.53
C GLN A 198 28.60 13.12 -44.00
N GLY A 199 28.11 13.80 -42.96
CA GLY A 199 26.83 13.53 -42.31
C GLY A 199 26.84 12.34 -41.35
N GLU A 200 28.00 11.78 -41.03
CA GLU A 200 28.13 10.75 -40.00
C GLU A 200 27.87 11.37 -38.62
N ARG A 201 27.07 10.69 -37.79
CA ARG A 201 26.68 11.17 -36.46
C ARG A 201 27.03 10.19 -35.37
N LYS A 202 27.57 10.67 -34.25
CA LYS A 202 27.89 9.85 -33.08
C LYS A 202 27.80 10.60 -31.77
N PHE A 203 27.53 9.86 -30.71
CA PHE A 203 27.57 10.35 -29.32
C PHE A 203 28.96 10.17 -28.76
N VAL A 204 29.51 11.22 -28.15
CA VAL A 204 30.90 11.25 -27.68
C VAL A 204 31.02 11.92 -26.32
N SER A 205 32.02 11.49 -25.55
CA SER A 205 32.41 12.17 -24.30
C SER A 205 33.09 13.52 -24.58
N GLU A 206 33.19 14.37 -23.57
CA GLU A 206 33.90 15.66 -23.66
C GLU A 206 35.33 15.52 -24.20
N LYS A 207 36.10 14.57 -23.65
CA LYS A 207 37.48 14.30 -24.12
C LYS A 207 37.53 13.93 -25.61
N GLN A 208 36.55 13.17 -26.09
CA GLN A 208 36.46 12.81 -27.50
C GLN A 208 35.97 13.98 -28.36
N TYR A 209 35.08 14.82 -27.83
CA TYR A 209 34.61 16.02 -28.52
C TYR A 209 35.75 17.00 -28.79
N ASP A 210 36.60 17.27 -27.80
CA ASP A 210 37.76 18.17 -27.96
C ASP A 210 38.73 17.70 -29.04
N GLN A 211 38.91 16.37 -29.16
CA GLN A 211 39.70 15.77 -30.22
C GLN A 211 39.01 15.91 -31.59
N LEU A 212 37.76 15.49 -31.69
CA LEU A 212 37.00 15.45 -32.95
C LEU A 212 36.76 16.85 -33.53
N ARG A 213 36.68 17.87 -32.68
CA ARG A 213 36.58 19.26 -33.12
C ARG A 213 37.81 19.71 -33.91
N GLN A 214 39.00 19.21 -33.58
CA GLN A 214 40.22 19.46 -34.35
C GLN A 214 40.21 18.71 -35.70
N GLU A 215 39.44 17.64 -35.79
CA GLU A 215 39.23 16.82 -37.00
C GLU A 215 38.03 17.32 -37.84
N GLY A 216 37.47 18.51 -37.54
CA GLY A 216 36.40 19.13 -38.32
C GLY A 216 34.97 18.70 -37.93
N TRP A 217 34.80 17.91 -36.87
CA TRP A 217 33.46 17.58 -36.35
C TRP A 217 32.83 18.78 -35.65
N ARG A 218 31.51 18.93 -35.79
CA ARG A 218 30.72 19.98 -35.15
C ARG A 218 29.53 19.40 -34.39
N PRO A 219 29.01 20.08 -33.36
CA PRO A 219 27.75 19.70 -32.74
C PRO A 219 26.60 19.68 -33.75
N VAL A 220 25.67 18.75 -33.58
CA VAL A 220 24.46 18.72 -34.42
C VAL A 220 23.59 19.92 -34.10
N GLU A 221 23.14 20.61 -35.15
CA GLU A 221 22.31 21.81 -35.02
C GLU A 221 20.97 21.53 -34.31
N GLY A 222 20.55 22.46 -33.45
CA GLY A 222 19.27 22.35 -32.73
C GLY A 222 19.25 21.33 -31.58
N VAL A 223 20.43 20.85 -31.16
CA VAL A 223 20.63 20.02 -29.95
C VAL A 223 21.62 20.72 -29.01
N PRO A 224 21.33 20.76 -27.70
CA PRO A 224 22.26 21.31 -26.71
C PRO A 224 23.63 20.61 -26.77
N ALA A 225 24.70 21.39 -26.65
CA ALA A 225 26.08 20.92 -26.66
C ALA A 225 26.85 21.57 -25.48
N PRO A 226 27.07 20.84 -24.38
CA PRO A 226 26.72 19.43 -24.17
C PRO A 226 25.22 19.18 -24.01
N ILE A 227 24.79 17.93 -24.22
CA ILE A 227 23.39 17.50 -24.04
C ILE A 227 23.03 17.52 -22.55
N ASP A 228 23.99 17.18 -21.70
CA ASP A 228 23.90 17.21 -20.23
C ASP A 228 25.16 17.85 -19.66
N ALA A 229 24.99 18.69 -18.64
CA ALA A 229 26.12 19.30 -17.95
C ALA A 229 26.76 18.28 -16.99
N ALA A 230 28.03 18.49 -16.65
CA ALA A 230 28.78 17.55 -15.81
C ALA A 230 28.24 17.45 -14.36
N ASP A 231 27.49 18.44 -13.89
CA ASP A 231 26.93 18.48 -12.54
C ASP A 231 25.50 17.92 -12.45
N THR A 232 24.88 17.56 -13.57
CA THR A 232 23.52 17.06 -13.65
C THR A 232 23.45 15.58 -14.05
N LEU A 233 22.24 15.03 -13.97
CA LEU A 233 21.90 13.74 -14.55
C LEU A 233 20.97 13.97 -15.73
N LEU A 234 21.24 13.27 -16.82
CA LEU A 234 20.51 13.51 -18.05
C LEU A 234 19.02 13.23 -17.84
N THR A 235 18.25 14.24 -18.22
CA THR A 235 16.80 14.24 -18.22
C THR A 235 16.35 14.77 -19.57
N VAL A 236 15.49 14.03 -20.25
CA VAL A 236 15.19 14.28 -21.66
C VAL A 236 13.69 14.54 -21.82
N SER A 237 13.36 15.71 -22.36
CA SER A 237 12.00 16.04 -22.82
C SER A 237 11.68 15.31 -24.12
N THR A 238 10.40 15.22 -24.46
CA THR A 238 9.92 14.52 -25.67
C THR A 238 10.62 14.94 -26.96
N ASP A 239 10.72 16.23 -27.24
CA ASP A 239 11.36 16.73 -28.47
C ASP A 239 12.83 16.32 -28.55
N LEU A 240 13.54 16.42 -27.43
CA LEU A 240 14.93 16.02 -27.36
C LEU A 240 15.07 14.49 -27.46
N ALA A 241 14.17 13.72 -26.84
CA ALA A 241 14.19 12.26 -26.87
C ALA A 241 13.99 11.72 -28.30
N ILE A 242 13.12 12.36 -29.10
CA ILE A 242 12.94 12.02 -30.51
C ILE A 242 14.19 12.35 -31.31
N LYS A 243 14.74 13.57 -31.17
CA LYS A 243 15.97 14.00 -31.87
C LYS A 243 17.17 13.08 -31.57
N LEU A 244 17.29 12.65 -30.31
CA LEU A 244 18.36 11.79 -29.84
C LEU A 244 18.15 10.31 -30.17
N GLY A 245 17.00 9.91 -30.71
CA GLY A 245 16.68 8.52 -31.02
C GLY A 245 16.33 7.65 -29.80
N LEU A 246 15.97 8.27 -28.67
CA LEU A 246 15.45 7.58 -27.48
C LEU A 246 13.94 7.30 -27.59
N ALA A 247 13.19 8.17 -28.26
CA ALA A 247 11.76 7.99 -28.53
C ALA A 247 11.49 7.90 -30.04
N ARG A 248 10.50 7.10 -30.45
CA ARG A 248 10.07 6.95 -31.85
C ARG A 248 9.16 8.08 -32.32
N GLY A 249 8.43 8.71 -31.41
CA GLY A 249 7.55 9.81 -31.73
C GLY A 249 6.78 10.34 -30.52
N ALA A 250 6.09 11.45 -30.74
CA ALA A 250 5.19 12.06 -29.76
C ALA A 250 3.75 11.64 -30.02
N ALA A 251 2.96 11.48 -28.96
CA ALA A 251 1.52 11.27 -29.06
C ALA A 251 0.82 11.93 -27.87
N GLU A 252 -0.28 12.66 -28.10
CA GLU A 252 -0.96 13.41 -27.03
C GLU A 252 -1.62 12.50 -25.99
N SER A 253 -2.00 11.29 -26.41
CA SER A 253 -2.71 10.30 -25.59
C SER A 253 -2.46 8.90 -26.13
N VAL A 254 -2.88 7.90 -25.35
CA VAL A 254 -2.85 6.49 -25.79
C VAL A 254 -3.74 6.28 -27.01
N GLU A 255 -4.87 6.99 -27.08
CA GLU A 255 -5.80 6.95 -28.22
C GLU A 255 -5.21 7.61 -29.47
N ASP A 256 -4.42 8.67 -29.30
CA ASP A 256 -3.65 9.27 -30.39
C ASP A 256 -2.55 8.33 -30.89
N LEU A 257 -1.76 7.76 -29.99
CA LEU A 257 -0.74 6.75 -30.32
C LEU A 257 -1.36 5.56 -31.06
N ALA A 258 -2.52 5.08 -30.61
CA ALA A 258 -3.22 3.97 -31.26
C ALA A 258 -3.66 4.33 -32.69
N ARG A 259 -4.14 5.56 -32.92
CA ARG A 259 -4.46 6.05 -34.27
C ARG A 259 -3.21 6.12 -35.16
N GLN A 260 -2.13 6.70 -34.66
CA GLN A 260 -0.86 6.85 -35.40
C GLN A 260 -0.25 5.48 -35.80
N GLN A 261 -0.38 4.47 -34.93
CA GLN A 261 0.20 3.13 -35.14
C GLN A 261 -0.79 2.11 -35.73
N ASN A 262 -1.99 2.54 -36.15
CA ASN A 262 -3.07 1.67 -36.65
C ASN A 262 -3.38 0.50 -35.68
N LEU A 263 -3.61 0.84 -34.41
CA LEU A 263 -3.92 -0.10 -33.33
C LEU A 263 -5.39 -0.01 -32.94
N ARG A 264 -5.99 -1.15 -32.62
CA ARG A 264 -7.34 -1.26 -32.08
C ARG A 264 -7.28 -1.62 -30.61
N ILE A 265 -7.54 -0.65 -29.74
CA ILE A 265 -7.56 -0.88 -28.29
C ILE A 265 -8.74 -1.80 -27.94
N LEU A 266 -8.43 -3.00 -27.47
CA LEU A 266 -9.41 -3.99 -27.01
C LEU A 266 -9.93 -3.64 -25.61
N GLN A 267 -9.00 -3.32 -24.71
CA GLN A 267 -9.30 -3.01 -23.32
C GLN A 267 -8.15 -2.23 -22.68
N ARG A 268 -8.48 -1.39 -21.69
CA ARG A 268 -7.54 -0.85 -20.71
C ARG A 268 -7.66 -1.66 -19.42
N ILE A 269 -6.59 -2.36 -19.03
CA ILE A 269 -6.57 -3.21 -17.83
C ILE A 269 -6.05 -2.37 -16.66
N GLU A 270 -6.98 -1.75 -15.94
CA GLU A 270 -6.70 -0.93 -14.76
C GLU A 270 -6.21 -1.73 -13.55
N SER A 271 -5.54 -1.04 -12.63
CA SER A 271 -5.31 -1.57 -11.28
C SER A 271 -6.65 -1.77 -10.55
N THR A 272 -6.81 -2.92 -9.89
CA THR A 272 -8.02 -3.21 -9.12
C THR A 272 -8.12 -2.33 -7.86
N ALA A 273 -9.32 -2.24 -7.26
CA ALA A 273 -9.50 -1.51 -6.01
C ALA A 273 -8.62 -2.06 -4.87
N GLY A 274 -8.44 -3.39 -4.82
CA GLY A 274 -7.58 -4.04 -3.83
C GLY A 274 -6.11 -3.63 -3.95
N GLU A 275 -5.60 -3.48 -5.18
CA GLU A 275 -4.23 -3.01 -5.42
C GLU A 275 -4.04 -1.58 -4.94
N LYS A 276 -4.98 -0.68 -5.24
CA LYS A 276 -4.93 0.71 -4.77
C LYS A 276 -4.95 0.81 -3.24
N ILE A 277 -5.71 -0.07 -2.59
CA ILE A 277 -5.73 -0.17 -1.12
C ILE A 277 -4.37 -0.64 -0.60
N ILE A 278 -3.77 -1.67 -1.21
CA ILE A 278 -2.45 -2.17 -0.80
C ILE A 278 -1.40 -1.08 -0.96
N ASP A 279 -1.38 -0.36 -2.07
CA ASP A 279 -0.43 0.74 -2.30
C ASP A 279 -0.61 1.87 -1.28
N PHE A 280 -1.86 2.23 -0.96
CA PHE A 280 -2.17 3.21 0.08
C PHE A 280 -1.68 2.77 1.46
N LEU A 281 -2.00 1.52 1.86
CA LEU A 281 -1.60 0.96 3.15
C LEU A 281 -0.09 0.75 3.27
N ASN A 282 0.61 0.65 2.14
CA ASN A 282 2.06 0.53 2.11
C ASN A 282 2.77 1.87 2.41
N GLY A 283 2.08 3.01 2.28
CA GLY A 283 2.66 4.33 2.51
C GLY A 283 2.95 4.63 3.99
N ASP A 284 4.00 5.41 4.24
CA ASP A 284 4.51 5.71 5.59
C ASP A 284 3.43 6.32 6.51
N VAL A 285 2.60 7.22 5.97
CA VAL A 285 1.49 7.85 6.72
C VAL A 285 0.44 6.82 7.11
N ALA A 286 0.01 5.96 6.19
CA ALA A 286 -0.98 4.93 6.47
C ALA A 286 -0.47 3.92 7.50
N ARG A 287 0.79 3.48 7.38
CA ARG A 287 1.45 2.63 8.37
C ARG A 287 1.57 3.33 9.73
N GLY A 288 1.91 4.62 9.76
CA GLY A 288 1.95 5.42 10.99
C GLY A 288 0.59 5.50 11.69
N VAL A 289 -0.49 5.72 10.93
CA VAL A 289 -1.86 5.69 11.46
C VAL A 289 -2.22 4.31 11.98
N LEU A 290 -1.87 3.23 11.26
CA LEU A 290 -2.10 1.86 11.72
C LEU A 290 -1.34 1.55 13.01
N LEU A 291 -0.09 1.99 13.14
CA LEU A 291 0.68 1.87 14.38
C LEU A 291 0.05 2.68 15.52
N MET A 292 -0.43 3.89 15.25
CA MET A 292 -1.14 4.70 16.24
C MET A 292 -2.41 3.99 16.72
N VAL A 293 -3.20 3.40 15.82
CA VAL A 293 -4.37 2.59 16.15
C VAL A 293 -3.98 1.36 16.93
N PHE A 294 -2.91 0.66 16.53
CA PHE A 294 -2.38 -0.51 17.23
C PHE A 294 -2.01 -0.20 18.68
N PHE A 295 -1.17 0.82 18.92
CA PHE A 295 -0.76 1.19 20.29
C PHE A 295 -1.91 1.73 21.13
N THR A 296 -2.84 2.48 20.53
CA THR A 296 -4.03 2.98 21.24
C THR A 296 -4.95 1.83 21.62
N SER A 297 -5.17 0.87 20.72
CA SER A 297 -5.99 -0.31 20.97
C SER A 297 -5.35 -1.22 22.02
N LEU A 298 -4.02 -1.35 22.00
CA LEU A 298 -3.26 -2.07 23.02
C LEU A 298 -3.45 -1.44 24.40
N TYR A 299 -3.35 -0.11 24.51
CA TYR A 299 -3.63 0.62 25.75
C TYR A 299 -5.06 0.39 26.27
N LEU A 300 -6.05 0.45 25.38
CA LEU A 300 -7.45 0.22 25.74
C LEU A 300 -7.70 -1.22 26.19
N ALA A 301 -7.15 -2.21 25.48
CA ALA A 301 -7.25 -3.62 25.85
C ALA A 301 -6.68 -3.90 27.25
N PHE A 302 -5.57 -3.26 27.63
CA PHE A 302 -5.01 -3.38 28.99
C PHE A 302 -5.91 -2.78 30.07
N LYS A 303 -6.61 -1.68 29.79
CA LYS A 303 -7.49 -1.02 30.76
C LYS A 303 -8.85 -1.67 30.89
N THR A 304 -9.35 -2.26 29.81
CA THR A 304 -10.65 -2.91 29.77
C THR A 304 -10.51 -4.29 29.10
N PRO A 305 -9.87 -5.26 29.78
CA PRO A 305 -9.71 -6.59 29.21
C PRO A 305 -11.05 -7.25 28.92
N GLY A 306 -11.19 -7.88 27.76
CA GLY A 306 -12.37 -8.66 27.41
C GLY A 306 -13.50 -7.86 26.75
N MET A 307 -13.26 -6.62 26.34
CA MET A 307 -14.22 -5.81 25.58
C MET A 307 -14.36 -6.30 24.13
N GLY A 308 -13.37 -7.02 23.61
CA GLY A 308 -13.35 -7.64 22.28
C GLY A 308 -13.01 -6.67 21.15
N ALA A 309 -13.52 -5.43 21.19
CA ALA A 309 -13.27 -4.44 20.13
C ALA A 309 -11.80 -3.93 20.08
N PRO A 310 -11.16 -3.54 21.20
CA PRO A 310 -9.73 -3.20 21.20
C PRO A 310 -8.85 -4.37 20.73
N GLU A 311 -9.16 -5.60 21.18
CA GLU A 311 -8.42 -6.82 20.83
C GLU A 311 -8.54 -7.13 19.33
N ALA A 312 -9.74 -7.01 18.76
CA ALA A 312 -9.95 -7.17 17.32
C ALA A 312 -9.16 -6.12 16.51
N ALA A 313 -9.14 -4.86 16.96
CA ALA A 313 -8.39 -3.79 16.30
C ALA A 313 -6.88 -4.05 16.31
N ILE A 314 -6.33 -4.61 17.39
CA ILE A 314 -4.92 -5.04 17.47
C ILE A 314 -4.62 -6.10 16.41
N VAL A 315 -5.44 -7.15 16.32
CA VAL A 315 -5.24 -8.24 15.35
C VAL A 315 -5.32 -7.75 13.91
N VAL A 316 -6.30 -6.90 13.59
CA VAL A 316 -6.45 -6.31 12.25
C VAL A 316 -5.27 -5.40 11.92
N ALA A 317 -4.89 -4.49 12.83
CA ALA A 317 -3.77 -3.58 12.60
C ALA A 317 -2.47 -4.36 12.40
N LEU A 318 -2.21 -5.39 13.23
CA LEU A 318 -1.04 -6.24 13.09
C LEU A 318 -1.03 -7.04 11.78
N GLY A 319 -2.18 -7.60 11.40
CA GLY A 319 -2.33 -8.31 10.13
C GLY A 319 -2.03 -7.43 8.92
N VAL A 320 -2.46 -6.16 8.93
CA VAL A 320 -2.15 -5.20 7.85
C VAL A 320 -0.69 -4.76 7.88
N LEU A 321 -0.17 -4.43 9.07
CA LEU A 321 1.23 -3.99 9.26
C LEU A 321 2.26 -5.06 8.89
N LEU A 322 1.90 -6.34 8.92
CA LEU A 322 2.75 -7.44 8.46
C LEU A 322 2.44 -7.89 7.04
N GLY A 323 1.15 -7.98 6.69
CA GLY A 323 0.69 -8.52 5.42
C GLY A 323 1.03 -7.64 4.22
N VAL A 324 0.78 -6.32 4.31
CA VAL A 324 1.05 -5.41 3.19
C VAL A 324 2.56 -5.35 2.86
N PRO A 325 3.48 -5.16 3.84
CA PRO A 325 4.91 -5.20 3.55
C PRO A 325 5.39 -6.55 3.01
N ALA A 326 4.81 -7.67 3.47
CA ALA A 326 5.14 -8.99 2.94
C ALA A 326 4.73 -9.13 1.45
N MET A 327 3.59 -8.54 1.07
CA MET A 327 3.12 -8.54 -0.33
C MET A 327 3.93 -7.61 -1.24
N THR A 328 4.44 -6.49 -0.72
CA THR A 328 5.24 -5.51 -1.47
C THR A 328 6.73 -5.81 -1.52
N GLY A 329 7.18 -6.83 -0.76
CA GLY A 329 8.58 -7.26 -0.69
C GLY A 329 9.43 -6.46 0.31
N HIS A 330 8.78 -5.78 1.26
CA HIS A 330 9.42 -5.02 2.35
C HIS A 330 9.56 -5.82 3.66
N ALA A 331 8.84 -6.94 3.81
CA ALA A 331 8.97 -7.83 4.97
C ALA A 331 9.20 -9.27 4.53
N GLN A 332 9.96 -10.02 5.32
CA GLN A 332 10.28 -11.41 5.12
C GLN A 332 9.56 -12.26 6.18
N TRP A 333 9.76 -13.58 6.06
CA TRP A 333 9.13 -14.52 6.99
C TRP A 333 9.68 -14.38 8.41
N TRP A 334 10.91 -13.89 8.60
CA TRP A 334 11.51 -13.76 9.93
C TRP A 334 10.98 -12.56 10.73
N GLU A 335 10.61 -11.43 10.12
CA GLU A 335 9.95 -10.33 10.86
C GLU A 335 8.60 -10.81 11.40
N ILE A 336 7.86 -11.57 10.59
CA ILE A 336 6.61 -12.20 11.01
C ILE A 336 6.87 -13.17 12.16
N LEU A 337 7.87 -14.04 12.06
CA LEU A 337 8.23 -14.95 13.15
C LEU A 337 8.68 -14.21 14.41
N LEU A 338 9.41 -13.11 14.28
CA LEU A 338 9.87 -12.30 15.41
C LEU A 338 8.69 -11.70 16.16
N VAL A 339 7.71 -11.15 15.44
CA VAL A 339 6.47 -10.64 16.04
C VAL A 339 5.66 -11.75 16.68
N LEU A 340 5.50 -12.90 15.99
CA LEU A 340 4.77 -14.05 16.53
C LEU A 340 5.44 -14.60 17.79
N ALA A 341 6.77 -14.71 17.82
CA ALA A 341 7.51 -15.13 18.99
C ALA A 341 7.36 -14.11 20.14
N GLY A 342 7.33 -12.81 19.83
CA GLY A 342 7.02 -11.78 20.81
C GLY A 342 5.62 -11.90 21.42
N LEU A 343 4.60 -12.24 20.60
CA LEU A 343 3.25 -12.54 21.09
C LEU A 343 3.21 -13.79 21.99
N VAL A 344 3.97 -14.83 21.64
CA VAL A 344 4.10 -16.03 22.48
C VAL A 344 4.72 -15.68 23.82
N PHE A 345 5.75 -14.83 23.85
CA PHE A 345 6.38 -14.40 25.10
C PHE A 345 5.44 -13.59 25.98
N LEU A 346 4.62 -12.70 25.39
CA LEU A 346 3.56 -12.01 26.12
C LEU A 346 2.53 -12.99 26.68
N ALA A 347 2.11 -13.99 25.91
CA ALA A 347 1.16 -15.00 26.37
C ALA A 347 1.74 -15.85 27.51
N LEU A 348 3.00 -16.26 27.42
CA LEU A 348 3.68 -17.01 28.49
C LEU A 348 3.76 -16.20 29.79
N GLU A 349 4.05 -14.90 29.71
CA GLU A 349 4.03 -14.05 30.91
C GLU A 349 2.63 -13.98 31.54
N VAL A 350 1.59 -13.82 30.71
CA VAL A 350 0.21 -13.72 31.20
C VAL A 350 -0.29 -15.03 31.82
N PHE A 351 0.06 -16.19 31.24
CA PHE A 351 -0.50 -17.50 31.65
C PHE A 351 0.40 -18.34 32.54
N VAL A 352 1.72 -18.22 32.43
CA VAL A 352 2.69 -19.12 33.08
C VAL A 352 3.46 -18.42 34.20
N THR A 353 3.89 -17.18 33.97
CA THR A 353 4.66 -16.39 34.96
C THR A 353 3.95 -15.07 35.30
N PRO A 354 2.81 -15.10 36.03
CA PRO A 354 2.07 -13.89 36.36
C PRO A 354 2.95 -12.87 37.10
N GLY A 355 3.26 -11.78 36.40
CA GLY A 355 4.19 -10.72 36.80
C GLY A 355 4.37 -9.74 35.63
N PHE A 356 5.11 -8.64 35.84
CA PHE A 356 5.64 -7.83 34.73
C PHE A 356 7.16 -8.02 34.72
N GLY A 357 7.57 -9.18 34.22
CA GLY A 357 8.93 -9.68 34.22
C GLY A 357 9.62 -9.55 32.86
N VAL A 358 10.72 -10.30 32.74
CA VAL A 358 11.61 -10.28 31.58
C VAL A 358 10.89 -10.76 30.31
N LEU A 359 10.03 -11.80 30.38
CA LEU A 359 9.36 -12.35 29.21
C LEU A 359 8.39 -11.34 28.58
N GLY A 360 7.60 -10.63 29.39
CA GLY A 360 6.68 -9.61 28.89
C GLY A 360 7.40 -8.46 28.17
N PHE A 361 8.48 -7.95 28.77
CA PHE A 361 9.29 -6.88 28.18
C PHE A 361 10.02 -7.33 26.91
N SER A 362 10.63 -8.51 26.94
CA SER A 362 11.26 -9.11 25.75
C SER A 362 10.25 -9.33 24.63
N GLY A 363 9.05 -9.81 24.93
CA GLY A 363 7.99 -9.99 23.95
C GLY A 363 7.57 -8.69 23.28
N LEU A 364 7.40 -7.62 24.06
CA LEU A 364 7.09 -6.29 23.53
C LEU A 364 8.21 -5.75 22.63
N ILE A 365 9.48 -5.89 23.04
CA ILE A 365 10.63 -5.49 22.22
C ILE A 365 10.63 -6.26 20.89
N MET A 366 10.40 -7.57 20.91
CA MET A 366 10.37 -8.39 19.70
C MET A 366 9.26 -7.95 18.74
N ILE A 367 8.07 -7.62 19.26
CA ILE A 367 6.96 -7.10 18.43
C ILE A 367 7.36 -5.76 17.82
N VAL A 368 7.85 -4.83 18.63
CA VAL A 368 8.25 -3.48 18.16
C VAL A 368 9.38 -3.58 17.13
N LEU A 369 10.39 -4.41 17.39
CA LEU A 369 11.52 -4.62 16.49
C LEU A 369 11.07 -5.29 15.19
N GLY A 370 10.22 -6.31 15.25
CA GLY A 370 9.68 -6.95 14.05
C GLY A 370 8.85 -6.00 13.19
N LEU A 371 8.00 -5.17 13.82
CA LEU A 371 7.25 -4.12 13.13
C LEU A 371 8.17 -3.05 12.52
N LEU A 372 9.21 -2.64 13.25
CA LEU A 372 10.22 -1.69 12.78
C LEU A 372 10.94 -2.20 11.53
N LEU A 373 11.34 -3.48 11.52
CA LEU A 373 12.06 -4.09 10.41
C LEU A 373 11.22 -4.18 9.12
N THR A 374 9.89 -4.14 9.19
CA THR A 374 9.02 -4.10 7.99
C THR A 374 9.14 -2.84 7.13
N PHE A 375 9.86 -1.81 7.63
CA PHE A 375 10.20 -0.60 6.88
C PHE A 375 11.53 -0.71 6.15
N ALA A 376 12.36 -1.71 6.47
CA ALA A 376 13.64 -1.92 5.84
C ALA A 376 13.45 -2.61 4.47
N PRO A 377 13.85 -2.00 3.36
CA PRO A 377 13.74 -2.63 2.05
C PRO A 377 14.72 -3.79 1.91
N MET A 378 14.32 -4.80 1.13
CA MET A 378 15.18 -5.93 0.80
C MET A 378 16.39 -5.48 -0.02
N PRO A 379 17.63 -5.77 0.42
CA PRO A 379 18.82 -5.49 -0.37
C PRO A 379 19.22 -6.65 -1.30
N VAL A 380 18.85 -7.89 -0.96
CA VAL A 380 19.11 -9.09 -1.77
C VAL A 380 17.93 -10.06 -1.67
N PRO A 381 17.21 -10.35 -2.77
CA PRO A 381 16.10 -11.30 -2.76
C PRO A 381 16.52 -12.73 -2.37
N GLY A 382 15.75 -13.39 -1.50
CA GLY A 382 15.85 -14.84 -1.26
C GLY A 382 16.89 -15.32 -0.25
N MET A 383 17.69 -14.42 0.34
CA MET A 383 18.60 -14.79 1.43
C MET A 383 18.13 -14.25 2.78
N PRO A 384 18.12 -15.08 3.84
CA PRO A 384 17.94 -14.60 5.20
C PRO A 384 19.10 -13.71 5.63
N GLN A 385 18.80 -12.43 5.92
CA GLN A 385 19.79 -11.47 6.37
C GLN A 385 19.67 -11.24 7.88
N PHE A 386 20.75 -11.50 8.60
CA PHE A 386 20.87 -11.20 10.02
C PHE A 386 21.58 -9.85 10.19
N GLY A 387 20.81 -8.77 10.17
CA GLY A 387 21.27 -7.41 10.46
C GLY A 387 21.45 -6.51 9.23
N PRO A 388 21.68 -5.20 9.44
CA PRO A 388 21.85 -4.23 8.36
C PRO A 388 23.21 -4.42 7.68
N ILE A 389 23.21 -4.91 6.44
CA ILE A 389 24.43 -5.14 5.64
C ILE A 389 24.72 -3.95 4.72
N LEU A 390 23.70 -3.15 4.38
CA LEU A 390 23.79 -2.01 3.49
C LEU A 390 23.23 -0.74 4.14
N GLU A 391 23.79 0.42 3.78
CA GLU A 391 23.37 1.74 4.26
C GLU A 391 21.87 2.01 3.98
N THR A 392 21.34 1.47 2.87
CA THR A 392 19.91 1.54 2.53
C THR A 392 19.00 0.85 3.55
N THR A 393 19.48 -0.24 4.16
CA THR A 393 18.74 -0.96 5.22
C THR A 393 18.67 -0.10 6.48
N TRP A 394 19.78 0.55 6.83
CA TRP A 394 19.86 1.43 8.00
C TRP A 394 18.88 2.59 7.90
N GLN A 395 18.72 3.17 6.73
CA GLN A 395 17.79 4.28 6.51
C GLN A 395 16.32 3.83 6.53
N GLY A 396 16.01 2.65 6.00
CA GLY A 396 14.69 2.05 6.16
C GLY A 396 14.32 1.87 7.64
N ILE A 397 15.28 1.39 8.44
CA ILE A 397 15.13 1.29 9.90
C ILE A 397 14.96 2.68 10.54
N GLN A 398 15.74 3.69 10.14
CA GLN A 398 15.57 5.06 10.66
C GLN A 398 14.20 5.64 10.33
N ARG A 399 13.69 5.47 9.10
CA ARG A 399 12.34 5.92 8.74
C ARG A 399 11.28 5.17 9.53
N GLY A 400 11.39 3.85 9.62
CA GLY A 400 10.53 3.05 10.47
C GLY A 400 10.53 3.53 11.91
N LEU A 401 11.69 3.90 12.45
CA LEU A 401 11.84 4.42 13.80
C LEU A 401 11.15 5.77 13.98
N VAL A 402 11.31 6.69 13.02
CA VAL A 402 10.61 7.99 13.03
C VAL A 402 9.09 7.79 12.99
N VAL A 403 8.60 6.95 12.08
CA VAL A 403 7.16 6.65 11.95
C VAL A 403 6.64 5.99 13.22
N LEU A 404 7.38 5.03 13.79
CA LEU A 404 7.04 4.33 15.02
C LEU A 404 6.96 5.30 16.21
N VAL A 405 7.99 6.13 16.42
CA VAL A 405 8.03 7.10 17.51
C VAL A 405 6.93 8.13 17.36
N ALA A 406 6.72 8.66 16.15
CA ALA A 406 5.63 9.59 15.87
C ALA A 406 4.27 8.96 16.13
N ALA A 407 4.06 7.71 15.73
CA ALA A 407 2.83 6.95 15.98
C ALA A 407 2.61 6.66 17.47
N MET A 408 3.67 6.36 18.23
CA MET A 408 3.60 6.18 19.69
C MET A 408 3.25 7.48 20.41
N LEU A 409 3.85 8.61 20.02
CA LEU A 409 3.50 9.92 20.57
C LEU A 409 2.06 10.31 20.22
N ALA A 410 1.66 10.13 18.96
CA ALA A 410 0.29 10.37 18.54
C ALA A 410 -0.71 9.46 19.27
N SER A 411 -0.35 8.19 19.48
CA SER A 411 -1.15 7.24 20.26
C SER A 411 -1.26 7.68 21.72
N LEU A 412 -0.18 8.17 22.34
CA LEU A 412 -0.21 8.67 23.71
C LEU A 412 -1.14 9.89 23.82
N LEU A 413 -1.01 10.87 22.92
CA LEU A 413 -1.89 12.04 22.88
C LEU A 413 -3.35 11.64 22.66
N LEU A 414 -3.61 10.70 21.74
CA LEU A 414 -4.94 10.16 21.48
C LEU A 414 -5.50 9.43 22.71
N ALA A 415 -4.70 8.61 23.38
CA ALA A 415 -5.09 7.91 24.60
C ALA A 415 -5.40 8.87 25.76
N LEU A 416 -4.61 9.94 25.93
CA LEU A 416 -4.85 10.99 26.92
C LEU A 416 -6.14 11.77 26.60
N TRP A 417 -6.37 12.08 25.33
CA TRP A 417 -7.59 12.72 24.86
C TRP A 417 -8.81 11.80 25.07
N LEU A 418 -8.74 10.53 24.67
CA LEU A 418 -9.79 9.55 24.90
C LEU A 418 -10.06 9.39 26.40
N ARG A 419 -9.04 9.29 27.26
CA ARG A 419 -9.25 9.23 28.72
C ARG A 419 -10.08 10.42 29.24
N ARG A 420 -9.89 11.62 28.68
CA ARG A 420 -10.59 12.83 29.10
C ARG A 420 -12.04 12.91 28.62
N TYR A 421 -12.34 12.38 27.43
CA TYR A 421 -13.60 12.59 26.71
C TYR A 421 -14.46 11.32 26.54
N LEU A 422 -13.85 10.13 26.49
CA LEU A 422 -14.54 8.84 26.33
C LEU A 422 -15.62 8.60 27.40
N PRO A 423 -15.41 8.89 28.71
CA PRO A 423 -16.45 8.72 29.73
C PRO A 423 -17.68 9.61 29.53
N LYS A 424 -17.62 10.60 28.63
CA LYS A 424 -18.70 11.55 28.35
C LYS A 424 -19.44 11.24 27.05
N MET A 425 -19.02 10.25 26.26
CA MET A 425 -19.64 9.94 24.97
C MET A 425 -20.83 8.98 25.13
N PRO A 426 -22.05 9.36 24.67
CA PRO A 426 -23.28 8.61 24.93
C PRO A 426 -23.35 7.24 24.23
N TYR A 427 -22.57 7.01 23.17
CA TYR A 427 -22.55 5.74 22.43
C TYR A 427 -21.77 4.62 23.15
N PHE A 428 -20.77 4.95 23.98
CA PHE A 428 -19.94 3.96 24.68
C PHE A 428 -20.68 3.29 25.85
N ASN A 429 -21.66 3.96 26.45
CA ASN A 429 -22.50 3.38 27.51
C ASN A 429 -23.39 2.23 27.03
N ARG A 430 -23.55 2.04 25.71
CA ARG A 430 -24.32 0.94 25.11
C ARG A 430 -23.47 -0.26 24.68
N LEU A 431 -22.14 -0.11 24.63
CA LEU A 431 -21.20 -1.20 24.32
C LEU A 431 -20.68 -1.91 25.59
N ILE A 432 -20.91 -1.31 26.76
CA ILE A 432 -20.71 -1.95 28.05
C ILE A 432 -22.01 -2.68 28.39
N LEU A 433 -22.05 -4.00 28.19
CA LEU A 433 -23.12 -4.82 28.78
C LEU A 433 -23.00 -4.71 30.30
N THR A 434 -23.88 -3.95 30.94
CA THR A 434 -24.05 -3.89 32.40
C THR A 434 -24.73 -5.14 32.97
N THR A 435 -24.49 -6.30 32.37
CA THR A 435 -24.85 -7.61 32.94
C THR A 435 -23.59 -8.33 33.39
N ALA A 436 -22.77 -7.66 34.21
CA ALA A 436 -21.94 -8.35 35.18
C ALA A 436 -22.75 -8.43 36.47
N VAL A 437 -23.32 -9.60 36.75
CA VAL A 437 -23.69 -9.97 38.11
C VAL A 437 -22.39 -9.93 38.92
N GLY A 438 -22.19 -8.88 39.72
CA GLY A 438 -21.19 -8.89 40.81
C GLY A 438 -19.96 -8.00 40.72
N THR A 439 -19.87 -6.99 39.85
CA THR A 439 -18.77 -6.01 39.92
C THR A 439 -19.27 -4.57 39.75
N SER A 440 -19.32 -3.83 40.85
CA SER A 440 -19.62 -2.40 40.83
C SER A 440 -18.49 -1.62 40.15
N PRO A 441 -18.81 -0.66 39.26
CA PRO A 441 -17.84 0.17 38.58
C PRO A 441 -17.45 1.37 39.45
N GLU A 442 -16.32 1.32 40.15
CA GLU A 442 -15.72 2.53 40.75
C GLU A 442 -14.23 2.33 41.07
N ALA A 443 -13.40 2.50 40.05
CA ALA A 443 -12.02 2.97 40.21
C ALA A 443 -11.95 4.39 39.65
N VAL A 444 -12.73 5.30 40.24
CA VAL A 444 -12.63 6.74 40.00
C VAL A 444 -12.03 7.35 41.26
N ALA A 445 -10.77 7.78 41.13
CA ALA A 445 -10.08 8.79 41.94
C ALA A 445 -10.62 9.06 43.35
N ALA A 446 -10.04 8.41 44.36
CA ALA A 446 -10.17 8.88 45.75
C ALA A 446 -9.14 9.99 46.00
N GLY A 447 -9.57 11.23 45.79
CA GLY A 447 -9.03 12.38 46.51
C GLY A 447 -9.64 12.45 47.91
N ASP A 448 -8.85 12.99 48.84
CA ASP A 448 -9.13 13.18 50.26
C ASP A 448 -10.53 13.74 50.56
N VAL A 449 -11.34 12.98 51.30
CA VAL A 449 -12.15 13.45 52.43
C VAL A 449 -12.24 12.29 53.42
N MET A 450 -11.98 12.54 54.70
CA MET A 450 -12.23 11.57 55.79
C MET A 450 -13.72 11.20 55.84
N ALA A 451 -14.15 10.25 55.02
CA ALA A 451 -15.47 9.65 55.10
C ALA A 451 -15.43 8.59 56.22
N THR A 452 -16.23 8.80 57.25
CA THR A 452 -16.43 7.83 58.32
C THR A 452 -16.96 6.52 57.71
N PRO A 453 -16.45 5.34 58.09
CA PRO A 453 -16.92 4.08 57.52
C PRO A 453 -18.43 3.91 57.72
N TRP A 454 -19.19 3.87 56.62
CA TRP A 454 -20.64 3.71 56.62
C TRP A 454 -21.02 2.38 55.94
N PRO A 455 -21.96 1.59 56.51
CA PRO A 455 -22.61 1.74 57.82
C PRO A 455 -21.64 1.42 58.97
N PRO A 456 -21.77 2.07 60.15
CA PRO A 456 -20.89 1.84 61.28
C PRO A 456 -21.04 0.42 61.84
N VAL A 457 -19.99 -0.09 62.48
CA VAL A 457 -20.04 -1.36 63.21
C VAL A 457 -21.12 -1.28 64.29
N GLY A 458 -22.00 -2.28 64.34
CA GLY A 458 -23.18 -2.31 65.20
C GLY A 458 -24.46 -1.76 64.57
N ALA A 459 -24.41 -1.17 63.37
CA ALA A 459 -25.62 -0.76 62.64
C ALA A 459 -26.52 -1.96 62.33
N ARG A 460 -27.83 -1.79 62.53
CA ARG A 460 -28.86 -2.78 62.20
C ARG A 460 -29.46 -2.48 60.84
N GLY A 461 -29.70 -3.53 60.06
CA GLY A 461 -30.31 -3.44 58.74
C GLY A 461 -31.09 -4.71 58.41
N GLU A 462 -31.54 -4.82 57.17
CA GLU A 462 -32.31 -5.97 56.68
C GLU A 462 -31.69 -6.52 55.41
N ALA A 463 -31.63 -7.84 55.28
CA ALA A 463 -31.13 -8.50 54.07
C ALA A 463 -32.04 -8.19 52.88
N ALA A 464 -31.56 -7.40 51.91
CA ALA A 464 -32.29 -7.03 50.70
C ALA A 464 -32.32 -8.19 49.68
N THR A 465 -31.30 -9.06 49.70
CA THR A 465 -31.22 -10.31 48.94
C THR A 465 -30.92 -11.47 49.87
N ASP A 466 -31.05 -12.70 49.35
CA ASP A 466 -30.42 -13.86 49.97
C ASP A 466 -28.90 -13.65 50.06
N LEU A 467 -28.29 -13.91 51.21
CA LEU A 467 -26.84 -13.83 51.40
C LEU A 467 -26.24 -15.24 51.30
N LYS A 468 -25.37 -15.50 50.30
CA LYS A 468 -24.74 -16.82 50.04
C LYS A 468 -23.26 -16.76 49.64
N PRO A 469 -22.33 -16.58 50.58
CA PRO A 469 -22.43 -15.74 51.78
C PRO A 469 -22.49 -14.24 51.42
N GLY A 470 -22.21 -13.85 50.17
CA GLY A 470 -22.38 -12.48 49.68
C GLY A 470 -23.81 -12.16 49.26
N GLY A 471 -24.20 -10.90 49.36
CA GLY A 471 -25.48 -10.36 48.90
C GLY A 471 -25.60 -8.87 49.21
N SER A 472 -26.81 -8.36 49.37
CA SER A 472 -27.04 -6.95 49.71
C SER A 472 -27.93 -6.80 50.94
N ALA A 473 -27.65 -5.78 51.74
CA ALA A 473 -28.48 -5.42 52.89
C ALA A 473 -28.78 -3.92 52.89
N GLN A 474 -29.96 -3.57 53.36
CA GLN A 474 -30.44 -2.20 53.50
C GLN A 474 -30.15 -1.71 54.92
N PHE A 475 -29.51 -0.54 55.01
CA PHE A 475 -29.26 0.17 56.26
C PHE A 475 -29.83 1.58 56.18
N THR A 476 -30.42 2.05 57.26
CA THR A 476 -30.99 3.39 57.37
C THR A 476 -30.05 4.27 58.18
N ASP A 477 -29.70 5.43 57.64
CA ASP A 477 -28.89 6.44 58.32
C ASP A 477 -29.69 7.23 59.36
N LEU A 478 -29.00 7.92 60.26
CA LEU A 478 -29.56 8.84 61.26
C LEU A 478 -30.38 9.97 60.63
N THR A 479 -30.17 10.24 59.34
CA THR A 479 -30.95 11.18 58.51
C THR A 479 -32.25 10.59 57.95
N GLY A 480 -32.51 9.30 58.16
CA GLY A 480 -33.68 8.58 57.65
C GLY A 480 -33.55 8.04 56.22
N GLU A 481 -32.42 8.29 55.55
CA GLU A 481 -32.16 7.77 54.21
C GLU A 481 -31.73 6.29 54.27
N SER A 482 -32.40 5.42 53.50
CA SER A 482 -32.08 3.99 53.45
C SER A 482 -31.24 3.66 52.22
N ARG A 483 -30.06 3.10 52.43
CA ARG A 483 -29.12 2.71 51.36
C ARG A 483 -28.93 1.20 51.34
N ILE A 484 -28.94 0.63 50.14
CA ILE A 484 -28.62 -0.78 49.92
C ILE A 484 -27.14 -0.88 49.58
N ILE A 485 -26.41 -1.69 50.34
CA ILE A 485 -24.97 -1.92 50.13
C ILE A 485 -24.66 -3.40 50.04
N SER A 486 -23.53 -3.73 49.43
CA SER A 486 -23.01 -5.10 49.37
C SER A 486 -22.50 -5.54 50.75
N VAL A 487 -22.88 -6.74 51.17
CA VAL A 487 -22.49 -7.31 52.46
C VAL A 487 -22.13 -8.79 52.32
N VAL A 488 -21.33 -9.29 53.26
CA VAL A 488 -21.00 -10.71 53.38
C VAL A 488 -21.44 -11.23 54.74
N SER A 489 -22.20 -12.32 54.75
CA SER A 489 -22.59 -12.99 55.98
C SER A 489 -21.44 -13.81 56.56
N ASP A 490 -21.17 -13.64 57.86
CA ASP A 490 -20.22 -14.49 58.59
C ASP A 490 -20.84 -15.77 59.18
N SER A 491 -22.17 -15.94 59.06
CA SER A 491 -22.92 -17.07 59.60
C SER A 491 -23.43 -18.03 58.52
N GLY A 492 -22.98 -17.87 57.27
CA GLY A 492 -23.41 -18.68 56.13
C GLY A 492 -24.65 -18.12 55.44
N PHE A 493 -25.63 -18.97 55.14
CA PHE A 493 -26.83 -18.57 54.40
C PHE A 493 -27.76 -17.71 55.27
N VAL A 494 -28.15 -16.54 54.76
CA VAL A 494 -29.14 -15.65 55.40
C VAL A 494 -30.26 -15.35 54.40
N PRO A 495 -31.52 -15.71 54.68
CA PRO A 495 -32.65 -15.41 53.80
C PRO A 495 -32.91 -13.91 53.66
N ARG A 496 -33.38 -13.48 52.49
CA ARG A 496 -33.93 -12.13 52.31
C ARG A 496 -34.97 -11.80 53.39
N GLY A 497 -34.95 -10.56 53.89
CA GLY A 497 -35.83 -10.05 54.93
C GLY A 497 -35.35 -10.30 56.36
N THR A 498 -34.24 -11.01 56.53
CA THR A 498 -33.68 -11.26 57.87
C THR A 498 -32.99 -10.01 58.40
N ALA A 499 -33.26 -9.65 59.66
CA ALA A 499 -32.55 -8.57 60.34
C ALA A 499 -31.07 -8.93 60.55
N VAL A 500 -30.17 -8.03 60.16
CA VAL A 500 -28.72 -8.22 60.24
C VAL A 500 -28.04 -7.07 61.01
N VAL A 501 -26.89 -7.35 61.61
CA VAL A 501 -26.05 -6.36 62.29
C VAL A 501 -24.64 -6.37 61.70
N VAL A 502 -24.07 -5.17 61.50
CA VAL A 502 -22.69 -5.01 61.01
C VAL A 502 -21.70 -5.44 62.09
N ARG A 503 -20.84 -6.39 61.77
CA ARG A 503 -19.78 -6.91 62.66
C ARG A 503 -18.43 -6.26 62.40
N GLN A 504 -18.14 -5.98 61.13
CA GLN A 504 -16.85 -5.46 60.71
C GLN A 504 -17.01 -4.66 59.42
N VAL A 505 -16.28 -3.55 59.33
CA VAL A 505 -16.20 -2.72 58.13
C VAL A 505 -14.73 -2.55 57.79
N SER A 506 -14.32 -2.96 56.59
CA SER A 506 -12.97 -2.76 56.05
C SER A 506 -13.07 -2.27 54.62
N GLY A 507 -12.97 -0.95 54.42
CA GLY A 507 -13.21 -0.33 53.12
C GLY A 507 -14.62 -0.62 52.59
N SER A 508 -14.71 -1.22 51.40
CA SER A 508 -15.97 -1.66 50.77
C SER A 508 -16.45 -3.03 51.25
N HIS A 509 -15.72 -3.70 52.14
CA HIS A 509 -16.07 -5.00 52.68
C HIS A 509 -16.82 -4.86 54.01
N VAL A 510 -18.13 -5.10 53.99
CA VAL A 510 -19.01 -5.03 55.17
C VAL A 510 -19.46 -6.43 55.54
N VAL A 511 -19.06 -6.88 56.73
CA VAL A 511 -19.42 -8.20 57.26
C VAL A 511 -20.61 -8.06 58.17
N VAL A 512 -21.65 -8.87 57.95
CA VAL A 512 -22.90 -8.84 58.68
C VAL A 512 -23.23 -10.19 59.30
N ARG A 513 -23.98 -10.17 60.40
CA ARG A 513 -24.50 -11.37 61.06
C ARG A 513 -26.01 -11.22 61.29
N PRO A 514 -26.84 -12.26 61.12
CA PRO A 514 -28.24 -12.22 61.50
C PRO A 514 -28.37 -11.92 63.00
N VAL A 515 -29.29 -11.02 63.34
CA VAL A 515 -29.64 -10.72 64.72
C VAL A 515 -30.37 -11.93 65.27
N LYS A 516 -29.77 -12.62 66.26
CA LYS A 516 -30.49 -13.66 67.01
C LYS A 516 -31.62 -12.96 67.76
N GLY A 517 -32.85 -13.38 67.48
CA GLY A 517 -34.05 -12.96 68.22
C GLY A 517 -34.00 -13.37 69.68
#